data_AF-A0A1F7LEC5-F1
#
_entry.id   AF-A0A1F7LEC5-F1
#
_cell.length_a   1.000
_cell.length_b   1.000
_cell.length_c   1.000
_cell.angle_alpha   90.00
_cell.angle_beta   90.00
_cell.angle_gamma   90.00
#
_symmetry.space_group_name_H-M   'P 1'
#
loop_
_entity.id
_entity.type
_entity.pdbx_description
1 polymer ?
#
loop_
_entity_poly.entity_id
_entity_poly.type
_entity_poly.pdbx_seq_one_letter_code
_entity_poly.pdbx_strand_id
1 'polypeptide(L)' 'MRFGADERPLLRLLQARAAAQSRSVSGQLKHYARLALIAEDNPDLPLSMIQGILEARGELKAGLGQPYRWGVIEPA' A
#
# COMPACT_ATOMS: atom_id res chain seq x y z
N MET A 1 7.29 -16.67 -12.94
CA MET A 1 8.39 -15.68 -12.88
C MET A 1 9.63 -16.41 -12.39
N ARG A 2 10.75 -16.34 -13.11
CA ARG A 2 12.01 -16.97 -12.69
C ARG A 2 12.98 -15.84 -12.38
N PHE A 3 13.52 -15.84 -11.16
CA PHE A 3 14.57 -14.92 -10.76
C PHE A 3 15.92 -15.51 -11.16
N GLY A 4 16.80 -14.68 -11.69
CA GLY A 4 18.18 -15.01 -12.03
C GLY A 4 19.04 -15.29 -10.79
N ALA A 5 20.25 -15.79 -11.03
CA ALA A 5 21.23 -16.08 -9.98
C ALA A 5 21.72 -14.81 -9.26
N ASP A 6 21.74 -13.69 -9.97
CA ASP A 6 22.04 -12.33 -9.54
C ASP A 6 20.91 -11.70 -8.70
N GLU A 7 19.66 -12.06 -8.97
CA GLU A 7 18.48 -11.50 -8.30
C GLU A 7 18.09 -12.22 -7.00
N ARG A 8 18.84 -13.26 -6.60
CA ARG A 8 18.60 -14.05 -5.37
C ARG A 8 18.44 -13.17 -4.11
N PRO A 9 19.24 -12.11 -3.89
CA PRO A 9 19.05 -11.22 -2.75
C PRO A 9 17.69 -10.49 -2.79
N LEU A 10 17.29 -10.00 -3.96
CA LEU A 10 16.00 -9.33 -4.14
C LEU A 10 14.83 -10.29 -3.89
N LEU A 11 14.91 -11.52 -4.40
CA LEU A 11 13.90 -12.54 -4.14
C LEU A 11 13.77 -12.83 -2.63
N ARG A 12 14.88 -12.94 -1.89
CA ARG A 12 14.85 -13.13 -0.43
C ARG A 12 14.19 -11.95 0.28
N LEU A 13 14.50 -10.72 -0.13
CA LEU A 13 13.87 -9.52 0.42
C LEU A 13 12.36 -9.50 0.15
N LEU A 14 11.93 -9.84 -1.07
CA LEU A 14 10.52 -9.95 -1.43
C LEU A 14 9.81 -11.03 -0.60
N GLN A 15 10.44 -12.19 -0.40
CA GLN A 15 9.90 -13.27 0.45
C GLN A 15 9.69 -12.81 1.89
N ALA A 16 10.69 -12.16 2.50
CA ALA A 16 10.59 -11.66 3.87
C ALA A 16 9.49 -10.59 4.02
N ARG A 17 9.42 -9.63 3.08
CA ARG A 17 8.38 -8.59 3.06
C ARG A 17 6.99 -9.18 2.83
N ALA A 18 6.87 -10.18 1.96
CA ALA A 18 5.60 -10.86 1.69
C ALA A 18 5.10 -11.60 2.93
N ALA A 19 5.97 -12.35 3.61
CA ALA A 19 5.65 -13.06 4.85
C ALA A 19 5.22 -12.09 5.96
N ALA A 20 5.96 -10.99 6.16
CA ALA A 20 5.65 -9.98 7.18
C ALA A 20 4.30 -9.27 6.95
N GLN A 21 3.83 -9.20 5.71
CA GLN A 21 2.57 -8.56 5.33
C GLN A 21 1.46 -9.56 5.00
N SER A 22 1.64 -10.84 5.33
CA SER A 22 0.67 -11.92 5.07
C SER A 22 0.26 -12.02 3.59
N ARG A 23 1.22 -11.86 2.66
CA ARG A 23 1.02 -11.99 1.20
C ARG A 23 1.87 -13.11 0.61
N SER A 24 1.47 -13.62 -0.54
CA SER A 24 2.35 -14.45 -1.38
C SER A 24 3.43 -13.57 -2.04
N VAL A 25 4.55 -14.17 -2.47
CA VAL A 25 5.62 -13.43 -3.17
C VAL A 25 5.10 -12.72 -4.43
N SER A 26 4.26 -13.42 -5.22
CA SER A 26 3.60 -12.83 -6.39
C SER A 26 2.65 -11.69 -5.99
N GLY A 27 1.90 -11.86 -4.90
CA GLY A 27 1.03 -10.82 -4.36
C GLY A 27 1.82 -9.58 -3.92
N GLN A 28 2.97 -9.77 -3.26
CA GLN A 28 3.83 -8.67 -2.82
C GLN A 28 4.44 -7.92 -4.01
N LEU A 29 4.87 -8.63 -5.04
CA LEU A 29 5.36 -8.01 -6.27
C LEU A 29 4.28 -7.19 -6.97
N LYS A 30 3.07 -7.75 -7.14
CA LYS A 30 1.93 -7.02 -7.71
C LYS A 30 1.57 -5.78 -6.89
N HIS A 31 1.64 -5.88 -5.57
CA HIS A 31 1.40 -4.75 -4.68
C HIS A 31 2.43 -3.63 -4.90
N TYR A 32 3.72 -3.95 -4.99
CA TYR A 32 4.76 -2.96 -5.29
C TYR A 32 4.64 -2.38 -6.70
N ALA A 33 4.35 -3.21 -7.71
CA ALA A 33 4.12 -2.72 -9.08
C ALA A 33 2.94 -1.73 -9.12
N ARG A 34 1.84 -2.04 -8.42
CA ARG A 34 0.69 -1.12 -8.33
C ARG A 34 1.05 0.20 -7.66
N LEU A 35 1.83 0.17 -6.58
CA LEU A 35 2.28 1.40 -5.90
C LEU A 35 3.22 2.22 -6.80
N ALA A 36 4.13 1.56 -7.52
CA ALA A 36 5.05 2.23 -8.45
C ALA A 36 4.28 2.96 -9.56
N LEU A 37 3.31 2.30 -10.20
CA LEU A 37 2.48 2.93 -11.24
C LEU A 37 1.72 4.15 -10.71
N ILE A 38 1.13 4.07 -9.50
CA ILE A 38 0.44 5.22 -8.89
C ILE A 38 1.42 6.36 -8.58
N ALA A 39 2.62 6.04 -8.11
CA ALA A 39 3.64 7.04 -7.81
C ALA A 39 4.21 7.70 -9.08
N GLU A 40 4.35 6.95 -10.17
CA GLU A 40 4.73 7.49 -11.48
C GLU A 40 3.66 8.45 -12.03
N ASP A 41 2.39 8.08 -11.90
CA ASP A 41 1.25 8.93 -12.31
C ASP A 41 1.07 10.17 -11.41
N ASN A 42 1.56 10.13 -10.16
CA ASN A 42 1.37 11.18 -9.15
C ASN A 42 2.70 11.47 -8.42
N PRO A 43 3.68 12.07 -9.10
CA PRO A 43 5.06 12.20 -8.60
C PRO A 43 5.21 13.16 -7.40
N ASP A 44 4.23 14.03 -7.19
CA ASP A 44 4.16 14.97 -6.08
C ASP A 44 3.61 14.34 -4.78
N LEU A 45 2.97 13.17 -4.87
CA LEU A 45 2.42 12.48 -3.72
C LEU A 45 3.46 11.56 -3.06
N PRO A 46 3.77 11.76 -1.75
CA PRO A 46 4.64 10.84 -1.03
C PRO A 46 4.04 9.43 -0.98
N LEU A 47 4.90 8.41 -1.05
CA LEU A 47 4.46 7.01 -1.02
C LEU A 47 3.60 6.68 0.22
N SER A 48 3.91 7.26 1.37
CA SER A 48 3.12 7.10 2.60
C SER A 48 1.70 7.64 2.45
N MET A 49 1.53 8.78 1.77
CA MET A 49 0.21 9.35 1.48
C MET A 49 -0.57 8.45 0.51
N ILE A 50 0.07 7.94 -0.55
CA ILE A 50 -0.55 6.98 -1.48
C ILE A 50 -1.06 5.75 -0.71
N GLN A 51 -0.23 5.18 0.17
CA GLN A 51 -0.61 4.02 0.99
C GLN A 51 -1.78 4.34 1.92
N GLY A 52 -1.75 5.46 2.63
CA GLY A 52 -2.84 5.88 3.50
C GLY A 52 -4.16 6.09 2.76
N ILE A 53 -4.13 6.67 1.55
CA ILE A 53 -5.32 6.82 0.70
C ILE A 53 -5.87 5.45 0.29
N LEU A 54 -5.01 4.49 -0.07
CA LEU A 54 -5.45 3.14 -0.45
C LEU A 54 -6.07 2.38 0.72
N GLU A 55 -5.50 2.53 1.91
CA GLU A 55 -6.03 1.97 3.16
C GLU A 55 -7.40 2.59 3.51
N ALA A 56 -7.49 3.91 3.53
CA ALA A 56 -8.74 4.63 3.77
C ALA A 56 -9.84 4.22 2.77
N ARG A 57 -9.50 4.04 1.49
CA ARG A 57 -10.44 3.52 0.49
C ARG A 57 -10.92 2.09 0.79
N GLY A 58 -10.06 1.26 1.38
CA GLY A 58 -10.40 -0.08 1.84
C GLY A 58 -11.37 -0.03 3.02
N GLU A 59 -11.08 0.80 4.03
CA GLU A 59 -11.93 1.04 5.19
C GLU A 59 -13.31 1.58 4.81
N LEU A 60 -13.36 2.55 3.89
CA LEU A 60 -14.62 3.07 3.34
C LEU A 60 -15.47 1.96 2.70
N LYS A 61 -14.84 1.08 1.91
CA LYS A 61 -15.54 -0.08 1.30
C LYS A 61 -15.99 -1.12 2.33
N ALA A 62 -15.27 -1.23 3.44
CA ALA A 62 -15.65 -2.08 4.57
C ALA A 62 -16.74 -1.44 5.46
N GLY A 63 -17.21 -0.22 5.15
CA GLY A 63 -18.22 0.48 5.96
C GLY A 63 -17.65 1.10 7.24
N LEU A 64 -16.33 1.23 7.37
CA LEU A 64 -15.65 1.81 8.53
C LEU A 64 -15.52 3.34 8.44
N GLY A 65 -16.01 3.95 7.36
CA GLY A 65 -16.01 5.39 7.17
C GLY A 65 -16.93 6.13 8.14
N GLN A 66 -16.49 7.29 8.62
CA GLN A 66 -17.34 8.20 9.38
C GLN A 66 -17.65 9.47 8.59
N PRO A 67 -18.89 10.00 8.67
CA PRO A 67 -19.20 11.28 8.07
C PRO A 67 -18.35 12.40 8.68
N TYR A 68 -17.72 13.20 7.83
CA TYR A 68 -17.02 14.39 8.27
C TYR A 68 -18.04 15.43 8.79
N ARG A 69 -17.90 15.82 10.06
CA ARG A 69 -18.77 16.83 10.70
C ARG A 69 -18.08 18.19 10.69
N TRP A 70 -18.39 19.01 9.70
CA TRP A 70 -17.88 20.38 9.60
C TRP A 70 -18.53 21.30 10.65
N GLY A 71 -17.74 22.13 11.34
CA GLY A 71 -18.24 23.22 12.17
C GLY A 71 -18.78 22.85 13.56
N VAL A 72 -18.54 21.63 14.06
CA VAL A 72 -18.87 21.27 15.44
C VAL A 72 -17.69 21.64 16.34
N ILE A 73 -17.84 22.68 17.17
CA ILE A 73 -16.95 22.94 18.29
C ILE A 73 -17.55 22.16 19.46
N GLU A 74 -17.00 20.99 19.80
CA GLU A 74 -17.41 20.31 21.02
C GLU A 74 -16.95 21.16 22.22
N PRO A 75 -17.86 21.60 23.11
CA PRO A 75 -17.45 22.26 24.34
C PRO A 75 -16.67 21.24 25.18
N ALA A 76 -15.51 21.69 25.68
CA ALA A 76 -14.60 20.91 26.52
C ALA A 76 -15.25 20.42 27.82
#